data_AF-A0A3D4PCN9-F1
#
_entry.id   AF-A0A3D4PCN9-F1
#
_cell.length_a   1.000
_cell.length_b   1.000
_cell.length_c   1.000
_cell.angle_alpha   90.00
_cell.angle_beta   90.00
_cell.angle_gamma   90.00
#
_symmetry.space_group_name_H-M   'P 1'
#
loop_
_entity.id
_entity.type
_entity.pdbx_description
1 polymer ?
#
loop_
_entity_poly.entity_id
_entity_poly.type
_entity_poly.pdbx_seq_one_letter_code
_entity_poly.pdbx_strand_id
1 'polypeptide(L)'
;MYLKFLFSFALLSVFSSSLMADEKKLPTEDDYYPLTTFEVPENVVLEAGAFQLMPNGQLAVSSRRGEIWMIDQPFAKEVKASQFKRFAHGLHEVLGLAEKDGSLFATQRGELTRIQDLDNDGRGDLFQTINDGWEINGDYHEYAFGSKFDKDGNLWVVLCLTGSFSSQVPYRGWCVRITPDGELLPTRSGIRSPGGIAADAEGNMFYTDNQGPWNGTCSLKNLIPGKFMGHPGGNTWYDITNGAIGSKPQEPESGSRFVVEADKIPEYEPPCILFPYKKMGQSASGITCDTSHGKFGPFAKQMFVGDQTNSTVMRCYLEKIKGHFQGACFPFREGFGSGTLPLEMTEQGVMFVGGTNRGWGSRGTKPFAIERLNWSGKVPFEVHEMHALPDGFELIFTEPVDPETAGNTDSYSMTTYTYIYQASYGSPEVDHTEPKITSATVSQDGKSVILKIDKLQRGHVHELHLDGVQSAKKLPLLHKEAYYTLNYIPE
;
A
#
# COMPACT_ATOMS: atom_id res chain seq x y z
N MET A 1 93.98 5.17 14.76
CA MET A 1 92.92 4.28 15.27
C MET A 1 91.97 5.16 16.07
N TYR A 2 90.83 5.50 15.48
CA TYR A 2 89.98 6.64 15.87
C TYR A 2 89.01 6.31 17.02
N LEU A 3 88.90 7.28 17.92
CA LEU A 3 88.04 7.38 19.10
C LEU A 3 86.55 7.48 18.68
N LYS A 4 85.66 6.65 19.23
CA LYS A 4 84.21 6.76 19.02
C LYS A 4 83.51 7.27 20.28
N PHE A 5 82.95 8.48 20.18
CA PHE A 5 81.96 9.04 21.10
C PHE A 5 80.59 8.42 20.81
N LEU A 6 79.87 8.01 21.87
CA LEU A 6 78.46 7.60 21.83
C LEU A 6 77.61 8.77 22.35
N PHE A 7 76.85 9.40 21.45
CA PHE A 7 75.81 10.36 21.79
C PHE A 7 74.47 9.62 21.95
N SER A 8 73.82 9.82 23.10
CA SER A 8 72.47 9.33 23.38
C SER A 8 71.46 10.38 22.92
N PHE A 9 70.62 10.05 21.94
CA PHE A 9 69.50 10.89 21.49
C PHE A 9 68.23 10.41 22.18
N ALA A 10 67.66 11.23 23.06
CA ALA A 10 66.33 11.00 23.63
C ALA A 10 65.27 11.44 22.61
N LEU A 11 64.47 10.49 22.12
CA LEU A 11 63.32 10.74 21.26
C LEU A 11 62.11 11.06 22.15
N LEU A 12 61.64 12.32 22.16
CA LEU A 12 60.34 12.68 22.72
C LEU A 12 59.25 12.29 21.72
N SER A 13 58.48 11.25 22.04
CA SER A 13 57.25 10.88 21.35
C SER A 13 56.09 11.77 21.84
N VAL A 14 55.69 12.72 21.00
CA VAL A 14 54.45 13.48 21.17
C VAL A 14 53.29 12.57 20.78
N PHE A 15 52.53 12.08 21.76
CA PHE A 15 51.25 11.44 21.54
C PHE A 15 50.22 12.51 21.14
N SER A 16 50.01 12.68 19.84
CA SER A 16 48.82 13.33 19.30
C SER A 16 47.63 12.39 19.48
N SER A 17 46.84 12.60 20.53
CA SER A 17 45.54 11.96 20.69
C SER A 17 44.57 12.51 19.64
N SER A 18 44.42 11.81 18.52
CA SER A 18 43.32 12.04 17.59
C SER A 18 42.02 11.62 18.27
N LEU A 19 41.26 12.60 18.78
CA LEU A 19 39.84 12.43 19.06
C LEU A 19 39.16 12.17 17.72
N MET A 20 38.98 10.90 17.36
CA MET A 20 38.00 10.55 16.35
C MET A 20 36.64 10.83 16.97
N ALA A 21 35.99 11.89 16.49
CA ALA A 21 34.57 12.08 16.72
C ALA A 21 33.86 10.84 16.19
N ASP A 22 33.15 10.14 17.05
CA ASP A 22 32.25 9.06 16.67
C ASP A 22 31.17 9.71 15.79
N GLU A 23 31.31 9.60 14.46
CA GLU A 23 30.24 10.01 13.54
C GLU A 23 29.05 9.10 13.84
N LYS A 24 28.09 9.63 14.58
CA LYS A 24 26.90 8.90 15.00
C LYS A 24 26.11 8.55 13.75
N LYS A 25 26.22 7.28 13.31
CA LYS A 25 25.49 6.75 12.15
C LYS A 25 24.00 7.07 12.30
N LEU A 26 23.43 7.70 11.27
CA LEU A 26 22.00 8.00 11.24
C LEU A 26 21.18 6.69 11.20
N PRO A 27 20.03 6.62 11.90
CA PRO A 27 19.15 5.46 11.85
C PRO A 27 18.66 5.19 10.42
N THR A 28 18.51 3.91 10.07
CA THR A 28 17.89 3.48 8.80
C THR A 28 16.58 2.74 9.06
N GLU A 29 15.81 2.47 8.00
CA GLU A 29 14.56 1.71 8.11
C GLU A 29 14.76 0.34 8.81
N ASP A 30 15.88 -0.33 8.52
CA ASP A 30 16.24 -1.62 9.12
C ASP A 30 16.40 -1.60 10.64
N ASP A 31 16.75 -0.44 11.23
CA ASP A 31 16.85 -0.30 12.68
C ASP A 31 15.48 -0.39 13.38
N TYR A 32 14.40 -0.10 12.64
CA TYR A 32 13.02 -0.03 13.14
C TYR A 32 12.15 -1.17 12.63
N TYR A 33 12.34 -1.58 11.37
CA TYR A 33 11.54 -2.59 10.71
C TYR A 33 12.42 -3.60 9.95
N PRO A 34 13.09 -4.53 10.66
CA PRO A 34 13.89 -5.57 10.02
C PRO A 34 13.06 -6.55 9.18
N LEU A 35 13.61 -6.93 8.03
CA LEU A 35 13.06 -7.94 7.13
C LEU A 35 13.59 -9.35 7.47
N THR A 36 12.70 -10.33 7.47
CA THR A 36 13.04 -11.77 7.47
C THR A 36 12.60 -12.39 6.15
N THR A 37 13.52 -12.84 5.31
CA THR A 37 13.19 -13.60 4.09
C THR A 37 12.96 -15.07 4.40
N PHE A 38 11.93 -15.66 3.81
CA PHE A 38 11.62 -17.07 3.97
C PHE A 38 12.38 -17.90 2.93
N GLU A 39 12.87 -19.07 3.33
CA GLU A 39 13.48 -20.04 2.43
C GLU A 39 12.38 -20.88 1.78
N VAL A 40 12.09 -20.58 0.51
CA VAL A 40 11.09 -21.31 -0.29
C VAL A 40 11.68 -22.66 -0.74
N PRO A 41 10.91 -23.77 -0.77
CA PRO A 41 11.40 -25.06 -1.24
C PRO A 41 12.00 -25.02 -2.65
N GLU A 42 13.03 -25.85 -2.88
CA GLU A 42 13.62 -25.99 -4.20
C GLU A 42 12.57 -26.42 -5.24
N ASN A 43 12.69 -25.89 -6.46
CA ASN A 43 11.78 -26.13 -7.59
C ASN A 43 10.33 -25.64 -7.40
N VAL A 44 10.03 -24.90 -6.33
CA VAL A 44 8.75 -24.20 -6.15
C VAL A 44 8.88 -22.76 -6.65
N VAL A 45 8.10 -22.41 -7.67
CA VAL A 45 7.97 -21.03 -8.15
C VAL A 45 6.77 -20.42 -7.45
N LEU A 46 7.01 -19.86 -6.27
CA LEU A 46 5.88 -19.49 -5.42
C LEU A 46 5.14 -18.26 -5.93
N GLU A 47 5.82 -17.17 -6.29
CA GLU A 47 5.16 -15.93 -6.77
C GLU A 47 3.90 -15.60 -5.93
N ALA A 48 4.10 -15.32 -4.64
CA ALA A 48 3.01 -15.27 -3.66
C ALA A 48 1.88 -14.33 -4.14
N GLY A 49 0.65 -14.84 -4.20
CA GLY A 49 -0.52 -14.14 -4.72
C GLY A 49 -1.45 -13.58 -3.63
N ALA A 50 -1.52 -14.25 -2.49
CA ALA A 50 -2.32 -13.86 -1.33
C ALA A 50 -1.83 -14.60 -0.08
N PHE A 51 -2.20 -14.07 1.08
CA PHE A 51 -1.91 -14.64 2.40
C PHE A 51 -3.18 -14.79 3.22
N GLN A 52 -3.18 -15.76 4.13
CA GLN A 52 -4.18 -15.86 5.20
C GLN A 52 -3.52 -16.52 6.42
N LEU A 53 -3.46 -15.80 7.54
CA LEU A 53 -3.07 -16.43 8.80
C LEU A 53 -4.24 -17.30 9.29
N MET A 54 -4.01 -18.60 9.46
CA MET A 54 -5.01 -19.55 9.90
C MET A 54 -5.15 -19.51 11.43
N PRO A 55 -6.33 -19.85 12.00
CA PRO A 55 -6.53 -19.89 13.45
C PRO A 55 -5.56 -20.79 14.23
N ASN A 56 -5.02 -21.81 13.57
CA ASN A 56 -4.02 -22.72 14.15
C ASN A 56 -2.58 -22.15 14.15
N GLY A 57 -2.38 -20.93 13.64
CA GLY A 57 -1.09 -20.25 13.60
C GLY A 57 -0.25 -20.53 12.34
N GLN A 58 -0.71 -21.37 11.42
CA GLN A 58 -0.07 -21.55 10.12
C GLN A 58 -0.39 -20.38 9.19
N LEU A 59 0.52 -20.06 8.26
CA LEU A 59 0.27 -19.08 7.21
C LEU A 59 -0.06 -19.81 5.90
N ALA A 60 -1.27 -19.64 5.39
CA ALA A 60 -1.61 -20.03 4.04
C ALA A 60 -1.04 -18.99 3.06
N VAL A 61 -0.35 -19.46 2.03
CA VAL A 61 0.21 -18.63 0.95
C VAL A 61 -0.22 -19.20 -0.38
N SER A 62 -0.94 -18.42 -1.18
CA SER A 62 -1.22 -18.83 -2.55
C SER A 62 -0.05 -18.52 -3.47
N SER A 63 0.05 -19.30 -4.53
CA SER A 63 0.93 -19.05 -5.66
C SER A 63 0.12 -18.54 -6.85
N ARG A 64 0.68 -17.59 -7.60
CA ARG A 64 0.15 -17.22 -8.93
C ARG A 64 0.11 -18.40 -9.92
N ARG A 65 0.80 -19.50 -9.63
CA ARG A 65 0.75 -20.75 -10.40
C ARG A 65 -0.34 -21.74 -9.99
N GLY A 66 -1.26 -21.32 -9.11
CA GLY A 66 -2.44 -22.13 -8.81
C GLY A 66 -2.24 -23.15 -7.69
N GLU A 67 -1.32 -22.87 -6.78
CA GLU A 67 -1.09 -23.68 -5.58
C GLU A 67 -1.42 -22.88 -4.33
N ILE A 68 -1.70 -23.58 -3.23
CA ILE A 68 -1.75 -23.00 -1.89
C ILE A 68 -0.83 -23.84 -1.01
N TRP A 69 0.05 -23.16 -0.28
CA TRP A 69 1.02 -23.74 0.63
C TRP A 69 0.71 -23.30 2.06
N MET A 70 0.77 -24.23 3.00
CA MET A 70 0.71 -23.96 4.43
C MET A 70 2.13 -23.89 4.98
N ILE A 71 2.46 -22.78 5.62
CA ILE A 71 3.75 -22.55 6.27
C ILE A 71 3.54 -22.72 7.77
N ASP A 72 4.22 -23.71 8.34
CA ASP A 72 4.25 -23.91 9.79
C ASP A 72 5.19 -22.90 10.46
N GLN A 73 4.85 -22.45 11.67
CA GLN A 73 5.62 -21.48 12.46
C GLN A 73 6.14 -20.27 11.66
N PRO A 74 5.25 -19.50 10.98
CA PRO A 74 5.66 -18.37 10.13
C PRO A 74 6.30 -17.22 10.93
N PHE A 75 6.21 -17.26 12.26
CA PHE A 75 6.81 -16.29 13.17
C PHE A 75 8.20 -16.68 13.70
N ALA A 76 8.73 -17.85 13.31
CA ALA A 76 10.06 -18.28 13.71
C ALA A 76 11.14 -17.26 13.28
N LYS A 77 12.29 -17.25 13.99
CA LYS A 77 13.42 -16.37 13.63
C LYS A 77 13.92 -16.63 12.21
N GLU A 78 13.91 -17.90 11.81
CA GLU A 78 14.20 -18.35 10.46
C GLU A 78 13.05 -19.25 10.02
N VAL A 79 12.61 -19.11 8.76
CA VAL A 79 11.58 -19.96 8.16
C VAL A 79 12.22 -20.74 7.02
N LYS A 80 12.29 -22.06 7.18
CA LYS A 80 12.98 -23.00 6.30
C LYS A 80 12.02 -23.66 5.30
N ALA A 81 12.57 -24.16 4.20
CA ALA A 81 11.82 -24.90 3.19
C ALA A 81 11.02 -26.08 3.76
N SER A 82 11.55 -26.75 4.79
CA SER A 82 10.88 -27.89 5.46
C SER A 82 9.58 -27.54 6.17
N GLN A 83 9.30 -26.25 6.40
CA GLN A 83 8.06 -25.76 7.04
C GLN A 83 6.92 -25.58 6.03
N PHE A 84 7.18 -25.70 4.73
CA PHE A 84 6.18 -25.55 3.68
C PHE A 84 5.56 -26.90 3.34
N LYS A 85 4.23 -26.96 3.36
CA LYS A 85 3.46 -28.12 2.89
C LYS A 85 2.42 -27.66 1.88
N ARG A 86 2.35 -28.31 0.72
CA ARG A 86 1.36 -27.97 -0.30
C ARG A 86 -0.02 -28.46 0.15
N PHE A 87 -0.95 -27.53 0.30
CA PHE A 87 -2.32 -27.77 0.72
C PHE A 87 -3.25 -27.99 -0.48
N ALA A 88 -3.13 -27.17 -1.53
CA ALA A 88 -3.93 -27.28 -2.73
C ALA A 88 -3.11 -27.02 -4.01
N HIS A 89 -3.57 -27.54 -5.14
CA HIS A 89 -3.00 -27.27 -6.46
C HIS A 89 -4.08 -27.34 -7.56
N GLY A 90 -3.77 -26.82 -8.75
CA GLY A 90 -4.69 -26.83 -9.90
C GLY A 90 -5.67 -25.66 -9.93
N LEU A 91 -5.43 -24.62 -9.12
CA LEU A 91 -6.22 -23.40 -9.08
C LEU A 91 -5.78 -22.42 -10.19
N HIS A 92 -6.59 -21.42 -10.48
CA HIS A 92 -6.33 -20.42 -11.53
C HIS A 92 -5.95 -19.07 -10.91
N GLU A 93 -4.64 -18.87 -10.68
CA GLU A 93 -4.02 -17.64 -10.19
C GLU A 93 -4.79 -16.99 -9.01
N VAL A 94 -4.53 -17.51 -7.81
CA VAL A 94 -5.26 -17.11 -6.60
C VAL A 94 -4.70 -15.79 -6.06
N LEU A 95 -5.50 -14.74 -6.09
CA LEU A 95 -5.14 -13.37 -5.65
C LEU A 95 -6.03 -12.85 -4.51
N GLY A 96 -6.67 -13.79 -3.79
CA GLY A 96 -7.37 -13.53 -2.54
C GLY A 96 -7.47 -14.82 -1.74
N LEU A 97 -7.17 -14.74 -0.44
CA LEU A 97 -7.38 -15.81 0.52
C LEU A 97 -8.11 -15.26 1.73
N ALA A 98 -9.17 -15.94 2.16
CA ALA A 98 -9.91 -15.66 3.38
C ALA A 98 -10.19 -16.96 4.14
N GLU A 99 -10.18 -16.94 5.46
CA GLU A 99 -10.61 -18.08 6.28
C GLU A 99 -11.97 -17.78 6.89
N LYS A 100 -12.83 -18.81 6.92
CA LYS A 100 -14.11 -18.77 7.64
C LYS A 100 -14.55 -20.19 7.97
N ASP A 101 -14.93 -20.40 9.23
CA ASP A 101 -15.47 -21.67 9.74
C ASP A 101 -14.58 -22.88 9.42
N GLY A 102 -13.26 -22.72 9.55
CA GLY A 102 -12.25 -23.75 9.27
C GLY A 102 -12.02 -24.04 7.78
N SER A 103 -12.69 -23.30 6.90
CA SER A 103 -12.55 -23.42 5.45
C SER A 103 -11.71 -22.29 4.88
N LEU A 104 -10.92 -22.58 3.86
CA LEU A 104 -10.18 -21.57 3.12
C LEU A 104 -10.98 -21.18 1.87
N PHE A 105 -11.22 -19.90 1.68
CA PHE A 105 -11.84 -19.32 0.50
C PHE A 105 -10.76 -18.72 -0.39
N ALA A 106 -10.70 -19.17 -1.64
CA ALA A 106 -9.74 -18.73 -2.63
C ALA A 106 -10.45 -17.96 -3.74
N THR A 107 -10.11 -16.68 -3.90
CA THR A 107 -10.51 -15.90 -5.08
C THR A 107 -9.55 -16.23 -6.21
N GLN A 108 -10.05 -17.03 -7.14
CA GLN A 108 -9.40 -17.37 -8.39
C GLN A 108 -9.84 -16.40 -9.48
N ARG A 109 -9.17 -16.45 -10.63
CA ARG A 109 -9.47 -15.58 -11.76
C ARG A 109 -10.94 -15.61 -12.21
N GLY A 110 -11.56 -16.79 -12.19
CA GLY A 110 -12.93 -17.02 -12.66
C GLY A 110 -13.96 -17.36 -11.57
N GLU A 111 -13.55 -17.57 -10.32
CA GLU A 111 -14.48 -18.01 -9.27
C GLU A 111 -13.99 -17.70 -7.85
N LEU A 112 -14.93 -17.72 -6.90
CA LEU A 112 -14.66 -17.90 -5.48
C LEU A 112 -14.86 -19.38 -5.12
N THR A 113 -13.84 -20.01 -4.54
CA THR A 113 -13.85 -21.43 -4.21
C THR A 113 -13.62 -21.65 -2.73
N ARG A 114 -14.48 -22.44 -2.08
CA ARG A 114 -14.25 -22.94 -0.73
C ARG A 114 -13.47 -24.25 -0.79
N ILE A 115 -12.40 -24.33 0.00
CA ILE A 115 -11.49 -25.47 0.09
C ILE A 115 -11.51 -25.98 1.53
N GLN A 116 -11.75 -27.28 1.71
CA GLN A 116 -11.80 -27.93 3.03
C GLN A 116 -10.94 -29.19 3.06
N ASP A 117 -10.23 -29.35 4.17
CA ASP A 117 -9.57 -30.60 4.57
C ASP A 117 -10.58 -31.40 5.42
N LEU A 118 -11.04 -32.54 4.90
CA LEU A 118 -12.12 -33.33 5.50
C LEU A 118 -11.60 -34.38 6.47
N ASP A 119 -10.36 -34.83 6.32
CA ASP A 119 -9.75 -35.87 7.15
C ASP A 119 -8.60 -35.38 8.04
N ASN A 120 -8.27 -34.09 7.96
CA ASN A 120 -7.21 -33.39 8.69
C ASN A 120 -5.80 -33.90 8.35
N ASP A 121 -5.57 -34.38 7.12
CA ASP A 121 -4.24 -34.80 6.67
C ASP A 121 -3.33 -33.62 6.24
N GLY A 122 -3.86 -32.40 6.25
CA GLY A 122 -3.18 -31.17 5.85
C GLY A 122 -3.29 -30.86 4.36
N ARG A 123 -4.26 -31.42 3.65
CA ARG A 123 -4.53 -31.20 2.23
C ARG A 123 -6.00 -30.83 2.00
N GLY A 124 -6.26 -30.06 0.95
CA GLY A 124 -7.64 -29.78 0.54
C GLY A 124 -8.26 -30.99 -0.17
N ASP A 125 -9.42 -31.44 0.29
CA ASP A 125 -10.19 -32.56 -0.28
C ASP A 125 -11.40 -32.07 -1.08
N LEU A 126 -12.17 -31.16 -0.50
CA LEU A 126 -13.37 -30.60 -1.11
C LEU A 126 -13.06 -29.23 -1.70
N PHE A 127 -13.32 -29.09 -2.99
CA PHE A 127 -13.28 -27.83 -3.73
C PHE A 127 -14.69 -27.52 -4.20
N GLN A 128 -15.31 -26.51 -3.60
CA GLN A 128 -16.67 -26.10 -3.94
C GLN A 128 -16.65 -24.69 -4.51
N THR A 129 -17.07 -24.53 -5.77
CA THR A 129 -17.39 -23.24 -6.35
C THR A 129 -18.54 -22.61 -5.57
N ILE A 130 -18.28 -21.48 -4.93
CA ILE A 130 -19.27 -20.68 -4.21
C ILE A 130 -19.94 -19.71 -5.17
N ASN A 131 -19.16 -19.10 -6.06
CA ASN A 131 -19.67 -18.22 -7.09
C ASN A 131 -18.67 -18.09 -8.25
N ASP A 132 -19.17 -18.14 -9.48
CA ASP A 132 -18.44 -17.94 -10.75
C ASP A 132 -19.16 -16.93 -11.67
N GLY A 133 -19.94 -16.02 -11.07
CA GLY A 133 -20.85 -15.12 -11.79
C GLY A 133 -20.18 -13.98 -12.58
N TRP A 134 -18.85 -13.90 -12.59
CA TRP A 134 -18.10 -12.98 -13.45
C TRP A 134 -17.33 -13.76 -14.53
N GLU A 135 -17.23 -13.21 -15.72
CA GLU A 135 -16.66 -13.94 -16.86
C GLU A 135 -15.18 -13.64 -17.09
N ILE A 136 -14.51 -14.51 -17.84
CA ILE A 136 -13.16 -14.33 -18.39
C ILE A 136 -13.15 -14.78 -19.86
N ASN A 137 -12.32 -14.15 -20.69
CA ASN A 137 -12.08 -14.56 -22.08
C ASN A 137 -10.68 -15.15 -22.31
N GLY A 138 -9.86 -15.23 -21.25
CA GLY A 138 -8.51 -15.77 -21.30
C GLY A 138 -7.41 -14.72 -21.46
N ASP A 139 -7.75 -13.42 -21.51
CA ASP A 139 -6.76 -12.35 -21.48
C ASP A 139 -5.94 -12.38 -20.19
N TYR A 140 -4.65 -12.07 -20.32
CA TYR A 140 -3.70 -12.15 -19.21
C TYR A 140 -4.08 -11.23 -18.04
N HIS A 141 -4.63 -10.05 -18.31
CA HIS A 141 -4.92 -9.01 -17.31
C HIS A 141 -6.27 -9.17 -16.62
N GLU A 142 -7.05 -10.22 -16.87
CA GLU A 142 -8.36 -10.40 -16.23
C GLU A 142 -8.26 -10.92 -14.78
N TYR A 143 -7.41 -10.28 -13.98
CA TYR A 143 -7.20 -10.58 -12.56
C TYR A 143 -8.47 -10.35 -11.73
N ALA A 144 -8.59 -11.13 -10.66
CA ALA A 144 -9.63 -11.00 -9.64
C ALA A 144 -8.97 -10.98 -8.25
N PHE A 145 -8.97 -9.83 -7.57
CA PHE A 145 -8.41 -9.70 -6.22
C PHE A 145 -9.53 -9.75 -5.20
N GLY A 146 -9.41 -10.65 -4.23
CA GLY A 146 -10.41 -10.89 -3.19
C GLY A 146 -10.03 -10.29 -1.84
N SER A 147 -11.03 -9.76 -1.13
CA SER A 147 -10.87 -9.26 0.24
C SER A 147 -10.98 -10.38 1.28
N LYS A 148 -10.70 -10.05 2.55
CA LYS A 148 -11.25 -10.79 3.69
C LYS A 148 -12.77 -10.58 3.78
N PHE A 149 -13.47 -11.40 4.56
CA PHE A 149 -14.89 -11.19 4.81
C PHE A 149 -15.15 -9.87 5.53
N ASP A 150 -16.15 -9.12 5.08
CA ASP A 150 -16.64 -7.94 5.80
C ASP A 150 -17.49 -8.32 7.02
N LYS A 151 -17.92 -7.32 7.78
CA LYS A 151 -18.76 -7.49 8.99
C LYS A 151 -20.11 -8.17 8.73
N ASP A 152 -20.61 -8.10 7.50
CA ASP A 152 -21.88 -8.71 7.08
C ASP A 152 -21.64 -10.11 6.46
N GLY A 153 -20.38 -10.56 6.44
CA GLY A 153 -19.96 -11.85 5.93
C GLY A 153 -19.79 -11.90 4.40
N ASN A 154 -19.78 -10.75 3.71
CA ASN A 154 -19.55 -10.71 2.27
C ASN A 154 -18.05 -10.72 1.94
N LEU A 155 -17.68 -11.32 0.82
CA LEU A 155 -16.35 -11.21 0.23
C LEU A 155 -16.39 -10.27 -0.97
N TRP A 156 -15.48 -9.31 -1.04
CA TRP A 156 -15.43 -8.31 -2.11
C TRP A 156 -14.38 -8.71 -3.14
N VAL A 157 -14.70 -8.59 -4.43
CA VAL A 157 -13.79 -8.94 -5.53
C VAL A 157 -13.68 -7.78 -6.50
N VAL A 158 -12.47 -7.22 -6.64
CA VAL A 158 -12.18 -6.21 -7.68
C VAL A 158 -11.66 -6.90 -8.93
N LEU A 159 -12.32 -6.63 -10.06
CA LEU A 159 -12.12 -7.30 -11.33
C LEU A 159 -11.45 -6.34 -12.31
N CYS A 160 -10.25 -6.72 -12.75
CA CYS A 160 -9.48 -5.94 -13.71
C CYS A 160 -10.17 -5.91 -15.08
N LEU A 161 -9.98 -4.83 -15.83
CA LEU A 161 -10.36 -4.74 -17.23
C LEU A 161 -9.58 -5.74 -18.08
N THR A 162 -10.19 -6.22 -19.17
CA THR A 162 -9.51 -6.99 -20.22
C THR A 162 -8.38 -6.13 -20.82
N GLY A 163 -7.15 -6.66 -20.79
CA GLY A 163 -5.94 -5.96 -21.19
C GLY A 163 -5.59 -4.74 -20.33
N SER A 164 -6.32 -4.45 -19.24
CA SER A 164 -6.29 -3.18 -18.50
C SER A 164 -6.78 -1.94 -19.29
N PHE A 165 -7.59 -2.14 -20.36
CA PHE A 165 -8.13 -1.06 -21.21
C PHE A 165 -9.63 -1.11 -21.43
N SER A 166 -10.20 -2.30 -21.59
CA SER A 166 -11.59 -2.46 -22.06
C SER A 166 -12.32 -3.53 -21.27
N SER A 167 -13.66 -3.51 -21.35
CA SER A 167 -14.49 -4.52 -20.71
C SER A 167 -15.10 -5.40 -21.78
N GLN A 168 -14.53 -6.59 -22.00
CA GLN A 168 -14.93 -7.48 -23.12
C GLN A 168 -15.91 -8.58 -22.71
N VAL A 169 -16.00 -8.86 -21.41
CA VAL A 169 -16.92 -9.84 -20.83
C VAL A 169 -17.52 -9.28 -19.53
N PRO A 170 -18.70 -9.76 -19.11
CA PRO A 170 -19.41 -9.32 -17.91
C PRO A 170 -18.52 -9.06 -16.70
N TYR A 171 -18.77 -7.91 -16.06
CA TYR A 171 -18.13 -7.43 -14.84
C TYR A 171 -16.64 -7.09 -14.90
N ARG A 172 -15.97 -7.12 -16.07
CA ARG A 172 -14.60 -6.61 -16.15
C ARG A 172 -14.56 -5.10 -15.91
N GLY A 173 -13.68 -4.63 -15.02
CA GLY A 173 -13.67 -3.24 -14.55
C GLY A 173 -14.75 -2.92 -13.50
N TRP A 174 -15.19 -3.92 -12.75
CA TRP A 174 -16.15 -3.78 -11.65
C TRP A 174 -15.58 -4.27 -10.33
N CYS A 175 -16.26 -3.91 -9.25
CA CYS A 175 -16.28 -4.74 -8.06
C CYS A 175 -17.65 -5.37 -7.85
N VAL A 176 -17.60 -6.63 -7.44
CA VAL A 176 -18.74 -7.44 -7.01
C VAL A 176 -18.55 -7.87 -5.55
N ARG A 177 -19.63 -8.21 -4.87
CA ARG A 177 -19.61 -8.83 -3.54
C ARG A 177 -20.28 -10.18 -3.61
N ILE A 178 -19.69 -11.16 -2.95
CA ILE A 178 -20.27 -12.49 -2.78
C ILE A 178 -20.81 -12.59 -1.36
N THR A 179 -22.10 -12.84 -1.22
CA THR A 179 -22.80 -12.92 0.06
C THR A 179 -22.51 -14.24 0.78
N PRO A 180 -22.85 -14.38 2.08
CA PRO A 180 -22.68 -15.64 2.81
C PRO A 180 -23.37 -16.86 2.17
N ASP A 181 -24.45 -16.63 1.44
CA ASP A 181 -25.23 -17.61 0.68
C ASP A 181 -24.71 -17.84 -0.76
N GLY A 182 -23.64 -17.15 -1.16
CA GLY A 182 -22.97 -17.35 -2.44
C GLY A 182 -23.55 -16.54 -3.59
N GLU A 183 -24.44 -15.58 -3.33
CA GLU A 183 -25.00 -14.71 -4.36
C GLU A 183 -24.02 -13.60 -4.76
N LEU A 184 -23.96 -13.29 -6.06
CA LEU A 184 -23.19 -12.17 -6.57
C LEU A 184 -24.03 -10.89 -6.55
N LEU A 185 -23.55 -9.90 -5.82
CA LEU A 185 -24.09 -8.54 -5.80
C LEU A 185 -23.18 -7.60 -6.61
N PRO A 186 -23.64 -7.09 -7.75
CA PRO A 186 -22.99 -5.98 -8.44
C PRO A 186 -22.87 -4.82 -7.47
N THR A 187 -21.68 -4.20 -7.39
CA THR A 187 -21.50 -3.14 -6.38
C THR A 187 -21.05 -1.81 -6.99
N ARG A 188 -20.11 -1.81 -7.94
CA ARG A 188 -19.73 -0.61 -8.70
C ARG A 188 -18.88 -0.93 -9.93
N SER A 189 -18.98 -0.07 -10.94
CA SER A 189 -18.07 0.01 -12.09
C SER A 189 -16.98 1.07 -11.86
N GLY A 190 -16.06 1.20 -12.83
CA GLY A 190 -15.06 2.27 -12.82
C GLY A 190 -13.65 1.81 -12.49
N ILE A 191 -13.45 0.51 -12.30
CA ILE A 191 -12.16 -0.07 -11.96
C ILE A 191 -11.36 -0.30 -13.23
N ARG A 192 -10.05 0.01 -13.20
CA ARG A 192 -9.17 -0.26 -14.33
C ARG A 192 -8.33 -1.51 -14.11
N SER A 193 -7.27 -1.40 -13.33
CA SER A 193 -6.24 -2.42 -13.16
C SER A 193 -5.83 -2.47 -11.69
N PRO A 194 -6.64 -3.15 -10.85
CA PRO A 194 -6.43 -3.17 -9.42
C PRO A 194 -5.16 -3.92 -9.04
N GLY A 195 -4.53 -3.54 -7.92
CA GLY A 195 -3.34 -4.19 -7.37
C GLY A 195 -3.59 -4.98 -6.08
N GLY A 196 -4.73 -4.74 -5.43
CA GLY A 196 -5.14 -5.36 -4.18
C GLY A 196 -6.38 -4.70 -3.59
N ILE A 197 -6.94 -5.31 -2.54
CA ILE A 197 -8.12 -4.83 -1.82
C ILE A 197 -7.96 -5.14 -0.33
N ALA A 198 -8.32 -4.19 0.53
CA ALA A 198 -8.35 -4.39 1.98
C ALA A 198 -9.33 -3.46 2.68
N ALA A 199 -9.70 -3.83 3.89
CA ALA A 199 -10.44 -2.98 4.82
C ALA A 199 -9.50 -2.01 5.55
N ASP A 200 -9.98 -0.83 5.90
CA ASP A 200 -9.41 -0.08 7.02
C ASP A 200 -9.85 -0.67 8.38
N ALA A 201 -9.39 -0.06 9.48
CA ALA A 201 -9.73 -0.48 10.83
C ALA A 201 -11.22 -0.29 11.20
N GLU A 202 -11.99 0.46 10.40
CA GLU A 202 -13.43 0.68 10.58
C GLU A 202 -14.27 -0.26 9.68
N GLY A 203 -13.64 -1.03 8.80
CA GLY A 203 -14.31 -1.90 7.85
C GLY A 203 -14.72 -1.21 6.54
N ASN A 204 -14.24 0.01 6.26
CA ASN A 204 -14.42 0.63 4.95
C ASN A 204 -13.47 -0.05 3.94
N MET A 205 -13.97 -0.43 2.76
CA MET A 205 -13.14 -1.11 1.75
C MET A 205 -12.35 -0.13 0.89
N PHE A 206 -11.10 -0.48 0.60
CA PHE A 206 -10.22 0.26 -0.29
C PHE A 206 -9.56 -0.68 -1.29
N TYR A 207 -9.19 -0.12 -2.43
CA TYR A 207 -8.40 -0.83 -3.43
C TYR A 207 -7.34 0.09 -4.05
N THR A 208 -6.27 -0.51 -4.53
CA THR A 208 -5.25 0.18 -5.32
C THR A 208 -5.59 0.03 -6.78
N ASP A 209 -5.38 1.08 -7.57
CA ASP A 209 -5.62 1.07 -9.00
C ASP A 209 -4.41 1.63 -9.74
N ASN A 210 -3.89 0.87 -10.71
CA ASN A 210 -2.64 1.19 -11.38
C ASN A 210 -2.82 2.29 -12.43
N GLN A 211 -1.74 3.02 -12.68
CA GLN A 211 -1.66 4.09 -13.70
C GLN A 211 -1.99 3.57 -15.10
N GLY A 212 -2.74 4.35 -15.88
CA GLY A 212 -3.18 4.04 -17.24
C GLY A 212 -4.38 4.90 -17.67
N PRO A 213 -5.24 4.44 -18.62
CA PRO A 213 -6.46 5.16 -18.97
C PRO A 213 -7.28 5.52 -17.73
N TRP A 214 -7.70 6.78 -17.64
CA TRP A 214 -8.51 7.34 -16.57
C TRP A 214 -7.87 7.32 -15.17
N ASN A 215 -6.61 6.85 -15.07
CA ASN A 215 -5.80 6.85 -13.86
C ASN A 215 -4.45 7.51 -14.18
N GLY A 216 -4.35 8.83 -14.01
CA GLY A 216 -3.14 9.60 -14.34
C GLY A 216 -1.87 9.10 -13.63
N THR A 217 -2.03 8.62 -12.40
CA THR A 217 -1.02 7.87 -11.62
C THR A 217 -1.69 6.73 -10.84
N CYS A 218 -0.89 5.89 -10.15
CA CYS A 218 -1.43 4.89 -9.24
C CYS A 218 -2.20 5.55 -8.10
N SER A 219 -3.22 4.89 -7.57
CA SER A 219 -4.08 5.50 -6.55
C SER A 219 -4.60 4.51 -5.52
N LEU A 220 -4.92 5.02 -4.33
CA LEU A 220 -5.76 4.36 -3.34
C LEU A 220 -7.17 4.97 -3.43
N LYS A 221 -8.18 4.12 -3.59
CA LYS A 221 -9.57 4.56 -3.77
C LYS A 221 -10.48 3.85 -2.78
N ASN A 222 -11.42 4.59 -2.20
CA ASN A 222 -12.47 4.03 -1.35
C ASN A 222 -13.57 3.41 -2.19
N LEU A 223 -13.97 2.20 -1.81
CA LEU A 223 -14.97 1.40 -2.51
C LEU A 223 -16.34 1.58 -1.87
N ILE A 224 -17.11 2.52 -2.42
CA ILE A 224 -18.44 2.85 -1.91
C ILE A 224 -19.51 2.22 -2.83
N PRO A 225 -20.43 1.39 -2.31
CA PRO A 225 -21.55 0.87 -3.09
C PRO A 225 -22.36 1.99 -3.77
N GLY A 226 -22.69 1.82 -5.04
CA GLY A 226 -23.45 2.79 -5.83
C GLY A 226 -22.66 4.01 -6.34
N LYS A 227 -21.35 4.10 -6.04
CA LYS A 227 -20.44 5.09 -6.63
C LYS A 227 -19.76 4.55 -7.90
N PHE A 228 -19.08 5.44 -8.61
CA PHE A 228 -18.31 5.18 -9.83
C PHE A 228 -16.82 5.45 -9.56
N MET A 229 -15.95 4.50 -9.89
CA MET A 229 -14.51 4.57 -9.55
C MET A 229 -13.62 5.24 -10.62
N GLY A 230 -14.23 5.77 -11.68
CA GLY A 230 -13.59 6.67 -12.64
C GLY A 230 -13.35 6.12 -14.05
N HIS A 231 -13.21 4.82 -14.27
CA HIS A 231 -12.99 4.29 -15.64
C HIS A 231 -14.30 3.92 -16.36
N PRO A 232 -14.73 4.62 -17.42
CA PRO A 232 -16.05 4.39 -18.05
C PRO A 232 -16.20 3.02 -18.74
N GLY A 233 -15.11 2.33 -19.07
CA GLY A 233 -15.14 1.06 -19.81
C GLY A 233 -16.02 -0.04 -19.19
N GLY A 234 -16.12 -0.12 -17.85
CA GLY A 234 -17.00 -1.09 -17.19
C GLY A 234 -18.49 -0.77 -17.33
N ASN A 235 -18.86 0.48 -17.66
CA ASN A 235 -20.25 0.93 -17.64
C ASN A 235 -21.16 0.24 -18.67
N THR A 236 -20.60 -0.54 -19.59
CA THR A 236 -21.37 -1.34 -20.55
C THR A 236 -22.21 -2.44 -19.90
N TRP A 237 -21.94 -2.82 -18.65
CA TRP A 237 -22.62 -3.93 -17.96
C TRP A 237 -23.70 -3.48 -16.96
N TYR A 238 -24.18 -2.23 -17.01
CA TYR A 238 -25.26 -1.81 -16.11
C TYR A 238 -26.57 -2.56 -16.37
N ASP A 239 -26.85 -2.93 -17.61
CA ASP A 239 -28.09 -3.60 -17.99
C ASP A 239 -28.25 -4.98 -17.31
N ILE A 240 -27.13 -5.69 -17.08
CA ILE A 240 -27.15 -7.01 -16.41
C ILE A 240 -27.27 -6.92 -14.88
N THR A 241 -27.20 -5.71 -14.31
CA THR A 241 -27.40 -5.51 -12.87
C THR A 241 -28.87 -5.48 -12.46
N ASN A 242 -29.79 -5.45 -13.43
CA ASN A 242 -31.23 -5.34 -13.21
C ASN A 242 -31.62 -4.16 -12.28
N GLY A 243 -30.87 -3.07 -12.33
CA GLY A 243 -31.11 -1.86 -11.53
C GLY A 243 -30.59 -1.92 -10.09
N ALA A 244 -29.88 -2.98 -9.69
CA ALA A 244 -29.40 -3.17 -8.32
C ALA A 244 -28.49 -2.05 -7.79
N ILE A 245 -27.83 -1.30 -8.69
CA ILE A 245 -26.89 -0.22 -8.33
C ILE A 245 -27.25 1.14 -8.95
N GLY A 246 -28.51 1.32 -9.36
CA GLY A 246 -28.96 2.57 -9.97
C GLY A 246 -28.59 2.71 -11.44
N SER A 247 -28.57 3.96 -11.92
CA SER A 247 -28.35 4.28 -13.33
C SER A 247 -26.88 4.30 -13.72
N LYS A 248 -26.59 4.01 -15.00
CA LYS A 248 -25.25 4.18 -15.57
C LYS A 248 -24.78 5.63 -15.34
N PRO A 249 -23.57 5.85 -14.78
CA PRO A 249 -23.04 7.19 -14.58
C PRO A 249 -22.69 7.85 -15.91
N GLN A 250 -22.71 9.17 -15.93
CA GLN A 250 -22.20 9.96 -17.06
C GLN A 250 -20.73 9.60 -17.33
N GLU A 251 -20.35 9.57 -18.61
CA GLU A 251 -18.95 9.36 -18.98
C GLU A 251 -18.13 10.64 -18.74
N PRO A 252 -16.95 10.53 -18.11
CA PRO A 252 -16.09 11.67 -17.83
C PRO A 252 -15.52 12.28 -19.11
N GLU A 253 -15.25 13.59 -19.06
CA GLU A 253 -14.62 14.31 -20.15
C GLU A 253 -13.10 14.05 -20.18
N SER A 254 -12.61 13.44 -21.26
CA SER A 254 -11.18 13.17 -21.42
C SER A 254 -10.38 14.46 -21.53
N GLY A 255 -9.30 14.58 -20.75
CA GLY A 255 -8.45 15.77 -20.72
C GLY A 255 -8.74 16.71 -19.53
N SER A 256 -9.74 16.38 -18.71
CA SER A 256 -10.17 17.14 -17.54
C SER A 256 -9.29 16.88 -16.30
N ARG A 257 -9.80 17.21 -15.11
CA ARG A 257 -9.21 16.95 -13.79
C ARG A 257 -10.20 16.18 -12.91
N PHE A 258 -9.67 15.36 -12.01
CA PHE A 258 -10.48 14.49 -11.16
C PHE A 258 -11.58 15.26 -10.41
N VAL A 259 -11.23 16.33 -9.67
CA VAL A 259 -12.22 17.10 -8.91
C VAL A 259 -13.22 17.86 -9.79
N VAL A 260 -12.82 18.25 -11.01
CA VAL A 260 -13.71 18.91 -11.97
C VAL A 260 -14.79 17.94 -12.44
N GLU A 261 -14.42 16.69 -12.74
CA GLU A 261 -15.40 15.68 -13.10
C GLU A 261 -16.20 15.18 -11.90
N ALA A 262 -15.63 15.19 -10.68
CA ALA A 262 -16.36 14.85 -9.46
C ALA A 262 -17.48 15.86 -9.16
N ASP A 263 -17.26 17.15 -9.48
CA ASP A 263 -18.30 18.17 -9.35
C ASP A 263 -19.42 18.00 -10.40
N LYS A 264 -19.13 17.37 -11.54
CA LYS A 264 -20.09 17.14 -12.63
C LYS A 264 -20.87 15.82 -12.49
N ILE A 265 -20.23 14.78 -11.94
CA ILE A 265 -20.73 13.40 -11.92
C ILE A 265 -20.98 12.98 -10.47
N PRO A 266 -22.23 13.03 -9.97
CA PRO A 266 -22.55 12.76 -8.55
C PRO A 266 -22.12 11.37 -8.05
N GLU A 267 -22.09 10.39 -8.95
CA GLU A 267 -21.65 9.04 -8.65
C GLU A 267 -20.13 8.93 -8.57
N TYR A 268 -19.36 9.83 -9.19
CA TYR A 268 -17.91 9.72 -9.23
C TYR A 268 -17.29 9.99 -7.85
N GLU A 269 -16.52 9.02 -7.35
CA GLU A 269 -15.70 9.18 -6.15
C GLU A 269 -14.23 9.35 -6.58
N PRO A 270 -13.61 10.52 -6.32
CA PRO A 270 -12.21 10.75 -6.68
C PRO A 270 -11.27 9.90 -5.82
N PRO A 271 -10.05 9.62 -6.29
CA PRO A 271 -9.05 8.93 -5.49
C PRO A 271 -8.76 9.60 -4.15
N CYS A 272 -8.69 8.80 -3.09
CA CYS A 272 -8.35 9.28 -1.75
C CYS A 272 -6.89 9.71 -1.68
N ILE A 273 -6.01 8.94 -2.35
CA ILE A 273 -4.59 9.23 -2.50
C ILE A 273 -4.20 8.98 -3.96
N LEU A 274 -3.52 9.96 -4.56
CA LEU A 274 -2.77 9.81 -5.80
C LEU A 274 -1.30 9.60 -5.45
N PHE A 275 -0.77 8.41 -5.72
CA PHE A 275 0.65 8.10 -5.46
C PHE A 275 1.52 8.76 -6.53
N PRO A 276 2.45 9.67 -6.18
CA PRO A 276 3.24 10.33 -7.21
C PRO A 276 4.13 9.39 -8.00
N TYR A 277 4.00 9.43 -9.32
CA TYR A 277 4.64 8.46 -10.21
C TYR A 277 6.17 8.53 -10.10
N LYS A 278 6.84 7.37 -10.04
CA LYS A 278 8.28 7.16 -9.74
C LYS A 278 8.72 7.49 -8.31
N LYS A 279 8.17 8.55 -7.70
CA LYS A 279 8.48 8.98 -6.32
C LYS A 279 7.93 7.96 -5.30
N MET A 280 6.66 7.60 -5.44
CA MET A 280 5.93 6.62 -4.61
C MET A 280 5.59 5.35 -5.40
N GLY A 281 6.48 4.94 -6.31
CA GLY A 281 6.25 3.75 -7.13
C GLY A 281 5.59 4.01 -8.48
N GLN A 282 5.32 2.92 -9.18
CA GLN A 282 4.77 2.92 -10.55
C GLN A 282 3.73 1.81 -10.77
N SER A 283 3.58 0.91 -9.80
CA SER A 283 2.59 -0.15 -9.83
C SER A 283 2.15 -0.49 -8.41
N ALA A 284 1.20 0.28 -7.89
CA ALA A 284 0.63 0.04 -6.57
C ALA A 284 -0.03 -1.34 -6.52
N SER A 285 0.29 -2.11 -5.49
CA SER A 285 -0.10 -3.51 -5.32
C SER A 285 -0.92 -3.70 -4.05
N GLY A 286 -0.67 -4.74 -3.26
CA GLY A 286 -1.47 -5.15 -2.11
C GLY A 286 -1.62 -4.06 -1.08
N ILE A 287 -2.71 -4.15 -0.32
CA ILE A 287 -3.05 -3.22 0.76
C ILE A 287 -3.22 -4.02 2.04
N THR A 288 -2.85 -3.44 3.17
CA THR A 288 -3.24 -3.93 4.49
C THR A 288 -3.42 -2.78 5.47
N CYS A 289 -4.10 -3.00 6.59
CA CYS A 289 -4.30 -2.01 7.65
C CYS A 289 -3.60 -2.47 8.94
N ASP A 290 -3.00 -1.55 9.69
CA ASP A 290 -2.53 -1.88 11.04
C ASP A 290 -3.69 -1.98 12.03
N THR A 291 -4.24 -3.18 12.15
CA THR A 291 -5.23 -3.55 13.17
C THR A 291 -4.59 -4.19 14.41
N SER A 292 -3.26 -4.15 14.55
CA SER A 292 -2.54 -4.81 15.63
C SER A 292 -2.60 -4.09 16.98
N HIS A 293 -3.26 -2.92 17.03
CA HIS A 293 -3.38 -2.07 18.21
C HIS A 293 -2.02 -1.62 18.78
N GLY A 294 -1.12 -1.19 17.89
CA GLY A 294 0.19 -0.64 18.25
C GLY A 294 1.29 -1.68 18.43
N LYS A 295 1.02 -2.97 18.18
CA LYS A 295 2.05 -4.01 18.21
C LYS A 295 2.97 -3.94 16.99
N PHE A 296 2.52 -3.33 15.89
CA PHE A 296 3.33 -3.03 14.71
C PHE A 296 4.01 -1.65 14.79
N GLY A 297 4.08 -1.04 15.98
CA GLY A 297 4.68 0.27 16.16
C GLY A 297 3.65 1.41 16.19
N PRO A 298 4.06 2.65 15.91
CA PRO A 298 3.23 3.82 16.21
C PRO A 298 2.03 4.02 15.26
N PHE A 299 1.97 3.32 14.13
CA PHE A 299 1.06 3.63 13.01
C PHE A 299 -0.27 2.88 13.06
N ALA A 300 -0.79 2.64 14.26
CA ALA A 300 -2.05 1.92 14.44
C ALA A 300 -3.18 2.57 13.61
N LYS A 301 -3.99 1.73 12.96
CA LYS A 301 -5.10 2.08 12.05
C LYS A 301 -4.71 2.71 10.72
N GLN A 302 -3.43 2.94 10.46
CA GLN A 302 -3.00 3.42 9.14
C GLN A 302 -2.98 2.29 8.11
N MET A 303 -3.04 2.69 6.84
CA MET A 303 -3.01 1.77 5.71
C MET A 303 -1.58 1.64 5.17
N PHE A 304 -1.24 0.46 4.67
CA PHE A 304 0.03 0.18 4.02
C PHE A 304 -0.22 -0.34 2.62
N VAL A 305 0.57 0.13 1.66
CA VAL A 305 0.39 -0.16 0.25
C VAL A 305 1.72 -0.60 -0.36
N GLY A 306 1.71 -1.75 -1.01
CA GLY A 306 2.86 -2.25 -1.75
C GLY A 306 3.06 -1.49 -3.06
N ASP A 307 4.29 -1.45 -3.55
CA ASP A 307 4.59 -1.14 -4.94
C ASP A 307 5.43 -2.25 -5.58
N GLN A 308 4.96 -2.75 -6.72
CA GLN A 308 5.65 -3.81 -7.45
C GLN A 308 6.93 -3.30 -8.11
N THR A 309 6.94 -2.09 -8.67
CA THR A 309 8.10 -1.63 -9.47
C THR A 309 9.29 -1.28 -8.59
N ASN A 310 9.06 -0.57 -7.50
CA ASN A 310 10.08 -0.11 -6.58
C ASN A 310 10.42 -1.16 -5.50
N SER A 311 9.64 -2.24 -5.38
CA SER A 311 9.84 -3.25 -4.32
C SER A 311 9.80 -2.61 -2.94
N THR A 312 8.75 -1.85 -2.66
CA THR A 312 8.57 -1.09 -1.43
C THR A 312 7.20 -1.33 -0.81
N VAL A 313 7.08 -1.04 0.48
CA VAL A 313 5.81 -0.77 1.15
C VAL A 313 5.80 0.70 1.54
N MET A 314 4.65 1.35 1.33
CA MET A 314 4.38 2.76 1.62
C MET A 314 3.32 2.85 2.71
N ARG A 315 3.32 3.94 3.46
CA ARG A 315 2.32 4.22 4.49
C ARG A 315 1.30 5.25 3.99
N CYS A 316 0.05 5.10 4.39
CA CYS A 316 -1.05 5.96 4.02
C CYS A 316 -1.84 6.35 5.28
N TYR A 317 -1.97 7.66 5.49
CA TYR A 317 -2.91 8.25 6.43
C TYR A 317 -4.15 8.72 5.68
N LEU A 318 -5.33 8.46 6.23
CA LEU A 318 -6.61 8.82 5.65
C LEU A 318 -7.46 9.58 6.67
N GLU A 319 -8.19 10.57 6.20
CA GLU A 319 -9.18 11.31 6.96
C GLU A 319 -10.48 11.49 6.15
N LYS A 320 -11.59 11.79 6.83
CA LYS A 320 -12.89 12.06 6.22
C LYS A 320 -13.17 13.56 6.26
N ILE A 321 -13.17 14.22 5.10
CA ILE A 321 -13.55 15.63 4.94
C ILE A 321 -14.83 15.71 4.12
N LYS A 322 -15.86 16.36 4.68
CA LYS A 322 -17.19 16.49 4.04
C LYS A 322 -17.80 15.15 3.59
N GLY A 323 -17.53 14.08 4.35
CA GLY A 323 -18.02 12.73 4.07
C GLY A 323 -17.20 11.91 3.08
N HIS A 324 -16.12 12.49 2.53
CA HIS A 324 -15.25 11.84 1.55
C HIS A 324 -13.87 11.53 2.14
N PHE A 325 -13.29 10.41 1.75
CA PHE A 325 -11.93 10.06 2.14
C PHE A 325 -10.90 10.77 1.28
N GLN A 326 -9.89 11.32 1.93
CA GLN A 326 -8.66 11.83 1.31
C GLN A 326 -7.49 11.67 2.30
N GLY A 327 -6.25 11.92 1.88
CA GLY A 327 -5.15 11.90 2.82
C GLY A 327 -3.76 11.93 2.19
N ALA A 328 -2.78 11.46 2.95
CA ALA A 328 -1.37 11.51 2.61
C ALA A 328 -0.73 10.14 2.51
N CYS A 329 0.23 9.99 1.60
CA CYS A 329 1.17 8.88 1.60
C CYS A 329 2.60 9.31 1.95
N PHE A 330 3.33 8.36 2.53
CA PHE A 330 4.71 8.51 3.00
C PHE A 330 5.52 7.27 2.58
N PRO A 331 6.82 7.41 2.25
CA PRO A 331 7.72 6.26 2.19
C PRO A 331 7.73 5.52 3.55
N PHE A 332 8.06 4.23 3.54
CA PHE A 332 8.04 3.42 4.77
C PHE A 332 9.10 2.32 4.81
N ARG A 333 9.09 1.39 3.85
CA ARG A 333 10.07 0.31 3.81
C ARG A 333 10.47 -0.06 2.39
N GLU A 334 11.77 -0.04 2.10
CA GLU A 334 12.38 -0.56 0.87
C GLU A 334 13.12 -1.88 1.06
N GLY A 335 13.87 -2.34 0.06
CA GLY A 335 14.77 -3.49 0.20
C GLY A 335 14.10 -4.87 0.11
N PHE A 336 12.83 -4.95 -0.28
CA PHE A 336 12.16 -6.22 -0.55
C PHE A 336 12.83 -6.94 -1.73
N GLY A 337 12.93 -8.26 -1.65
CA GLY A 337 13.68 -9.08 -2.58
C GLY A 337 13.09 -9.12 -4.00
N SER A 338 11.81 -8.82 -4.17
CA SER A 338 11.07 -8.86 -5.44
C SER A 338 9.99 -7.78 -5.47
N GLY A 339 9.30 -7.60 -6.58
CA GLY A 339 8.21 -6.61 -6.67
C GLY A 339 7.06 -6.99 -5.75
N THR A 340 6.72 -6.14 -4.77
CA THR A 340 5.71 -6.47 -3.75
C THR A 340 4.34 -6.69 -4.40
N LEU A 341 3.60 -7.71 -3.97
CA LEU A 341 2.27 -8.04 -4.46
C LEU A 341 1.26 -8.16 -3.31
N PRO A 342 1.03 -9.30 -2.62
CA PRO A 342 0.14 -9.29 -1.47
C PRO A 342 0.82 -8.75 -0.21
N LEU A 343 0.05 -8.04 0.62
CA LEU A 343 0.40 -7.66 1.98
C LEU A 343 -0.62 -8.28 2.94
N GLU A 344 -0.18 -8.71 4.12
CA GLU A 344 -1.07 -9.16 5.20
C GLU A 344 -0.53 -8.66 6.54
N MET A 345 -1.32 -7.83 7.22
CA MET A 345 -1.04 -7.46 8.60
C MET A 345 -1.71 -8.45 9.53
N THR A 346 -1.00 -8.87 10.57
CA THR A 346 -1.54 -9.74 11.61
C THR A 346 -1.84 -8.95 12.88
N GLU A 347 -2.81 -9.41 13.67
CA GLU A 347 -3.10 -8.85 15.00
C GLU A 347 -1.93 -8.97 16.00
N GLN A 348 -0.89 -9.72 15.65
CA GLN A 348 0.35 -9.86 16.44
C GLN A 348 1.35 -8.73 16.16
N GLY A 349 1.07 -7.84 15.21
CA GLY A 349 1.99 -6.75 14.86
C GLY A 349 3.11 -7.21 13.96
N VAL A 350 2.78 -7.98 12.93
CA VAL A 350 3.70 -8.50 11.93
C VAL A 350 3.05 -8.36 10.57
N MET A 351 3.81 -7.90 9.57
CA MET A 351 3.36 -7.82 8.18
C MET A 351 4.08 -8.86 7.32
N PHE A 352 3.31 -9.69 6.62
CA PHE A 352 3.84 -10.53 5.54
C PHE A 352 3.75 -9.82 4.20
N VAL A 353 4.80 -9.94 3.40
CA VAL A 353 4.93 -9.33 2.09
C VAL A 353 5.35 -10.40 1.09
N GLY A 354 4.52 -10.58 0.06
CA GLY A 354 4.80 -11.47 -1.06
C GLY A 354 5.37 -10.66 -2.21
N GLY A 355 6.18 -11.27 -3.06
CA GLY A 355 6.72 -10.59 -4.21
C GLY A 355 6.87 -11.46 -5.44
N THR A 356 6.83 -10.81 -6.61
CA THR A 356 6.95 -11.41 -7.93
C THR A 356 7.52 -10.41 -8.94
N ASN A 357 8.38 -10.90 -9.83
CA ASN A 357 8.85 -10.17 -11.03
C ASN A 357 8.20 -10.68 -12.32
N ARG A 358 7.20 -11.55 -12.22
CA ARG A 358 6.41 -11.99 -13.38
C ARG A 358 5.57 -10.84 -13.93
N GLY A 359 5.74 -10.58 -15.23
CA GLY A 359 4.94 -9.65 -16.02
C GLY A 359 5.46 -8.21 -16.00
N TRP A 360 5.91 -7.71 -14.85
CA TRP A 360 6.45 -6.37 -14.69
C TRP A 360 7.77 -6.40 -13.90
N GLY A 361 8.79 -5.71 -14.40
CA GLY A 361 10.10 -5.65 -13.75
C GLY A 361 10.06 -4.84 -12.46
N SER A 362 10.92 -5.18 -11.51
CA SER A 362 11.05 -4.48 -10.23
C SER A 362 12.50 -4.19 -9.86
N ARG A 363 12.70 -3.33 -8.84
CA ARG A 363 14.01 -3.08 -8.24
C ARG A 363 14.54 -4.31 -7.48
N GLY A 364 13.66 -5.06 -6.84
CA GLY A 364 13.99 -6.34 -6.21
C GLY A 364 14.44 -7.34 -7.27
N THR A 365 15.63 -7.93 -7.10
CA THR A 365 16.26 -8.73 -8.15
C THR A 365 15.84 -10.20 -8.17
N LYS A 366 15.15 -10.67 -7.12
CA LYS A 366 14.68 -12.06 -7.04
C LYS A 366 13.42 -12.25 -7.89
N PRO A 367 13.25 -13.41 -8.54
CA PRO A 367 12.06 -13.70 -9.34
C PRO A 367 10.76 -13.67 -8.51
N PHE A 368 10.85 -14.04 -7.23
CA PHE A 368 9.80 -13.95 -6.24
C PHE A 368 10.42 -13.95 -4.83
N ALA A 369 9.63 -13.53 -3.83
CA ALA A 369 10.02 -13.56 -2.42
C ALA A 369 8.79 -13.74 -1.51
N ILE A 370 9.00 -14.30 -0.33
CA ILE A 370 8.13 -14.08 0.82
C ILE A 370 9.00 -13.52 1.93
N GLU A 371 8.56 -12.40 2.48
CA GLU A 371 9.27 -11.67 3.49
C GLU A 371 8.32 -11.30 4.62
N ARG A 372 8.86 -11.22 5.84
CA ARG A 372 8.14 -10.78 7.02
C ARG A 372 8.82 -9.54 7.57
N LEU A 373 8.04 -8.49 7.75
CA LEU A 373 8.45 -7.25 8.39
C LEU A 373 8.02 -7.26 9.86
N ASN A 374 8.96 -6.98 10.77
CA ASN A 374 8.70 -6.95 12.21
C ASN A 374 9.08 -5.59 12.76
N TRP A 375 8.31 -5.05 13.69
CA TRP A 375 8.74 -3.86 14.43
C TRP A 375 9.81 -4.23 15.47
N SER A 376 10.90 -3.47 15.54
CA SER A 376 12.01 -3.72 16.48
C SER A 376 11.72 -3.27 17.92
N GLY A 377 10.57 -2.62 18.16
CA GLY A 377 10.22 -1.97 19.42
C GLY A 377 10.75 -0.55 19.55
N LYS A 378 11.51 -0.05 18.56
CA LYS A 378 12.00 1.34 18.52
C LYS A 378 11.06 2.21 17.68
N VAL A 379 10.73 3.40 18.16
CA VAL A 379 9.90 4.35 17.41
C VAL A 379 10.80 5.21 16.50
N PRO A 380 10.62 5.20 15.17
CA PRO A 380 11.33 6.11 14.28
C PRO A 380 10.79 7.52 14.43
N PHE A 381 11.63 8.56 14.24
CA PHE A 381 11.15 9.94 14.13
C PHE A 381 10.60 10.19 12.72
N GLU A 382 9.29 10.35 12.62
CA GLU A 382 8.54 10.50 11.37
C GLU A 382 7.34 11.43 11.55
N VAL A 383 6.80 11.92 10.43
CA VAL A 383 5.44 12.47 10.38
C VAL A 383 4.46 11.31 10.56
N HIS A 384 3.79 11.24 11.70
CA HIS A 384 2.74 10.27 11.98
C HIS A 384 1.51 10.53 11.10
N GLU A 385 0.98 11.74 11.09
CA GLU A 385 -0.24 12.11 10.35
C GLU A 385 -0.08 13.49 9.70
N MET A 386 -0.84 13.73 8.64
CA MET A 386 -0.95 15.03 7.98
C MET A 386 -2.44 15.30 7.76
N HIS A 387 -2.99 16.25 8.52
CA HIS A 387 -4.40 16.64 8.47
C HIS A 387 -4.56 17.92 7.66
N ALA A 388 -5.55 17.97 6.78
CA ALA A 388 -5.92 19.21 6.11
C ALA A 388 -6.54 20.20 7.12
N LEU A 389 -6.20 21.48 6.95
CA LEU A 389 -6.83 22.61 7.63
C LEU A 389 -7.37 23.60 6.58
N PRO A 390 -8.27 24.53 6.94
CA PRO A 390 -8.80 25.51 5.99
C PRO A 390 -7.73 26.36 5.30
N ASP A 391 -6.61 26.63 5.98
CA ASP A 391 -5.50 27.46 5.50
C ASP A 391 -4.13 26.77 5.56
N GLY A 392 -4.10 25.43 5.62
CA GLY A 392 -2.84 24.70 5.59
C GLY A 392 -2.95 23.23 6.00
N PHE A 393 -1.97 22.75 6.78
CA PHE A 393 -1.95 21.38 7.30
C PHE A 393 -1.48 21.35 8.76
N GLU A 394 -2.00 20.40 9.53
CA GLU A 394 -1.40 19.97 10.80
C GLU A 394 -0.59 18.69 10.57
N LEU A 395 0.67 18.71 10.98
CA LEU A 395 1.53 17.54 10.99
C LEU A 395 1.65 17.01 12.42
N ILE A 396 1.36 15.73 12.62
CA ILE A 396 1.61 15.03 13.89
C ILE A 396 2.89 14.23 13.76
N PHE A 397 3.74 14.19 14.78
CA PHE A 397 5.03 13.49 14.77
C PHE A 397 5.09 12.34 15.79
N THR A 398 5.82 11.28 15.44
CA THR A 398 6.01 10.10 16.31
C THR A 398 6.87 10.38 17.55
N GLU A 399 7.76 11.37 17.50
CA GLU A 399 8.58 11.88 18.62
C GLU A 399 8.48 13.42 18.68
N PRO A 400 8.76 14.06 19.84
CA PRO A 400 8.79 15.52 19.90
C PRO A 400 9.81 16.11 18.91
N VAL A 401 9.40 17.15 18.18
CA VAL A 401 10.26 17.93 17.29
C VAL A 401 11.14 18.89 18.09
N ASP A 402 12.24 19.32 17.49
CA ASP A 402 13.02 20.46 17.96
C ASP A 402 12.32 21.78 17.55
N PRO A 403 11.86 22.61 18.50
CA PRO A 403 11.02 23.77 18.17
C PRO A 403 11.68 24.80 17.26
N GLU A 404 13.01 24.93 17.32
CA GLU A 404 13.77 25.86 16.49
C GLU A 404 13.74 25.46 15.01
N THR A 405 14.08 24.21 14.71
CA THR A 405 14.06 23.70 13.33
C THR A 405 12.63 23.54 12.82
N ALA A 406 11.72 23.00 13.62
CA ALA A 406 10.34 22.75 13.20
C ALA A 406 9.49 24.03 13.10
N GLY A 407 9.82 25.09 13.85
CA GLY A 407 9.18 26.40 13.75
C GLY A 407 9.73 27.30 12.63
N ASN A 408 10.84 26.88 11.99
CA ASN A 408 11.42 27.61 10.88
C ASN A 408 10.79 27.20 9.54
N THR A 409 10.18 28.14 8.82
CA THR A 409 9.58 27.88 7.51
C THR A 409 10.60 27.41 6.46
N ASP A 410 11.88 27.78 6.60
CA ASP A 410 12.95 27.37 5.69
C ASP A 410 13.31 25.87 5.84
N SER A 411 12.81 25.21 6.89
CA SER A 411 12.96 23.75 7.06
C SER A 411 12.05 22.95 6.13
N TYR A 412 11.17 23.63 5.39
CA TYR A 412 10.14 23.02 4.58
C TYR A 412 10.18 23.56 3.14
N SER A 413 9.78 22.74 2.19
CA SER A 413 9.44 23.21 0.84
C SER A 413 8.19 22.50 0.34
N MET A 414 7.38 23.20 -0.45
CA MET A 414 6.14 22.64 -0.98
C MET A 414 5.96 23.00 -2.46
N THR A 415 5.58 21.99 -3.23
CA THR A 415 5.02 22.18 -4.57
C THR A 415 3.66 21.49 -4.64
N THR A 416 2.83 21.91 -5.59
CA THR A 416 1.62 21.16 -5.91
C THR A 416 1.54 20.87 -7.39
N TYR A 417 0.82 19.83 -7.74
CA TYR A 417 0.50 19.44 -9.12
C TYR A 417 -0.73 18.54 -9.11
N THR A 418 -1.30 18.31 -10.27
CA THR A 418 -2.33 17.30 -10.47
C THR A 418 -2.00 16.45 -11.69
N TYR A 419 -2.92 15.57 -12.08
CA TYR A 419 -2.80 14.73 -13.26
C TYR A 419 -4.01 14.93 -14.17
N ILE A 420 -3.80 14.73 -15.46
CA ILE A 420 -4.85 14.74 -16.46
C ILE A 420 -5.72 13.49 -16.25
N TYR A 421 -7.03 13.72 -16.11
CA TYR A 421 -8.02 12.65 -16.11
C TYR A 421 -8.50 12.44 -17.55
N GLN A 422 -8.07 11.34 -18.18
CA GLN A 422 -8.19 11.15 -19.63
C GLN A 422 -8.22 9.70 -20.06
N ALA A 423 -8.73 9.43 -21.27
CA ALA A 423 -8.74 8.10 -21.87
C ALA A 423 -7.35 7.60 -22.29
N SER A 424 -6.40 8.51 -22.56
CA SER A 424 -5.02 8.16 -22.90
C SER A 424 -4.29 7.51 -21.73
N TYR A 425 -3.28 6.70 -22.03
CA TYR A 425 -2.54 5.96 -21.00
C TYR A 425 -1.74 6.90 -20.10
N GLY A 426 -2.17 7.02 -18.84
CA GLY A 426 -1.43 7.75 -17.81
C GLY A 426 -1.48 9.26 -17.95
N SER A 427 -0.69 9.94 -17.13
CA SER A 427 -0.52 11.39 -17.22
C SER A 427 0.87 11.81 -16.70
N PRO A 428 1.48 12.86 -17.27
CA PRO A 428 2.52 13.60 -16.54
C PRO A 428 1.90 14.35 -15.36
N GLU A 429 2.75 14.83 -14.45
CA GLU A 429 2.36 15.91 -13.52
C GLU A 429 2.05 17.18 -14.34
N VAL A 430 0.98 17.88 -14.01
CA VAL A 430 0.50 19.09 -14.69
C VAL A 430 0.01 20.12 -13.67
N ASP A 431 -0.19 21.35 -14.14
CA ASP A 431 -0.71 22.48 -13.36
C ASP A 431 0.12 22.77 -12.10
N HIS A 432 1.45 22.73 -12.23
CA HIS A 432 2.34 22.95 -11.10
C HIS A 432 2.16 24.33 -10.46
N THR A 433 2.21 24.37 -9.12
CA THR A 433 2.28 25.62 -8.36
C THR A 433 3.30 25.53 -7.24
N GLU A 434 3.81 26.67 -6.78
CA GLU A 434 4.75 26.79 -5.66
C GLU A 434 4.10 27.63 -4.54
N PRO A 435 3.25 27.02 -3.69
CA PRO A 435 2.66 27.73 -2.56
C PRO A 435 3.72 28.01 -1.50
N LYS A 436 3.53 29.08 -0.74
CA LYS A 436 4.46 29.50 0.33
C LYS A 436 3.94 29.05 1.68
N ILE A 437 4.81 28.41 2.45
CA ILE A 437 4.59 28.17 3.88
C ILE A 437 4.88 29.48 4.61
N THR A 438 3.84 30.11 5.13
CA THR A 438 3.91 31.47 5.71
C THR A 438 4.17 31.46 7.21
N SER A 439 3.88 30.34 7.89
CA SER A 439 4.22 30.12 9.29
C SER A 439 4.27 28.63 9.60
N ALA A 440 5.15 28.25 10.53
CA ALA A 440 5.17 26.93 11.16
C ALA A 440 5.05 27.12 12.68
N THR A 441 3.96 26.61 13.28
CA THR A 441 3.70 26.76 14.71
C THR A 441 3.79 25.41 15.40
N VAL A 442 4.80 25.26 16.26
CA VAL A 442 5.03 24.02 17.03
C VAL A 442 4.12 24.00 18.27
N SER A 443 3.49 22.86 18.52
CA SER A 443 2.66 22.64 19.71
C SER A 443 3.50 22.65 21.01
N GLN A 444 2.83 22.85 22.15
CA GLN A 444 3.51 22.92 23.45
C GLN A 444 4.23 21.62 23.85
N ASP A 445 3.70 20.47 23.44
CA ASP A 445 4.31 19.16 23.67
C ASP A 445 5.34 18.77 22.61
N GLY A 446 5.52 19.61 21.59
CA GLY A 446 6.40 19.39 20.45
C GLY A 446 5.94 18.25 19.54
N LYS A 447 4.70 17.76 19.66
CA LYS A 447 4.20 16.61 18.88
C LYS A 447 3.44 16.99 17.63
N SER A 448 3.14 18.27 17.43
CA SER A 448 2.55 18.73 16.18
C SER A 448 3.13 20.06 15.69
N VAL A 449 3.01 20.27 14.39
CA VAL A 449 3.33 21.53 13.72
C VAL A 449 2.17 21.91 12.82
N ILE A 450 1.62 23.10 13.03
CA ILE A 450 0.64 23.70 12.12
C ILE A 450 1.39 24.53 11.08
N LEU A 451 1.26 24.16 9.81
CA LEU A 451 1.79 24.89 8.67
C LEU A 451 0.67 25.71 8.03
N LYS A 452 0.84 27.03 7.93
CA LYS A 452 -0.05 27.90 7.14
C LYS A 452 0.47 28.07 5.73
N ILE A 453 -0.40 27.92 4.75
CA ILE A 453 -0.06 27.91 3.33
C ILE A 453 -0.89 28.95 2.60
N ASP A 454 -0.24 29.84 1.85
CA ASP A 454 -0.91 30.99 1.22
C ASP A 454 -1.93 30.60 0.13
N LYS A 455 -1.72 29.45 -0.55
CA LYS A 455 -2.49 29.04 -1.73
C LYS A 455 -2.68 27.53 -1.80
N LEU A 456 -3.52 26.97 -0.94
CA LEU A 456 -3.98 25.58 -1.09
C LEU A 456 -4.67 25.38 -2.45
N GLN A 457 -4.29 24.31 -3.17
CA GLN A 457 -4.85 23.97 -4.48
C GLN A 457 -5.77 22.76 -4.37
N ARG A 458 -7.07 22.96 -4.52
CA ARG A 458 -8.03 21.85 -4.57
C ARG A 458 -7.79 20.98 -5.81
N GLY A 459 -7.81 19.66 -5.63
CA GLY A 459 -7.60 18.65 -6.66
C GLY A 459 -6.14 18.36 -6.97
N HIS A 460 -5.22 18.88 -6.16
CA HIS A 460 -3.78 18.68 -6.33
C HIS A 460 -3.23 17.72 -5.27
N VAL A 461 -2.10 17.12 -5.61
CA VAL A 461 -1.16 16.57 -4.63
C VAL A 461 -0.30 17.71 -4.12
N HIS A 462 -0.23 17.87 -2.81
CA HIS A 462 0.70 18.75 -2.11
C HIS A 462 1.91 17.93 -1.71
N GLU A 463 2.99 18.10 -2.45
CA GLU A 463 4.28 17.49 -2.19
C GLU A 463 5.05 18.37 -1.22
N LEU A 464 5.19 17.88 0.02
CA LEU A 464 5.87 18.53 1.12
C LEU A 464 7.18 17.81 1.41
N HIS A 465 8.28 18.57 1.43
CA HIS A 465 9.57 18.15 1.92
C HIS A 465 9.88 18.85 3.24
N LEU A 466 10.40 18.09 4.21
CA LEU A 466 10.68 18.53 5.58
C LEU A 466 12.19 18.43 5.91
N ASP A 467 13.06 18.71 4.94
CA ASP A 467 14.51 18.44 5.03
C ASP A 467 15.22 19.06 6.24
N GLY A 468 14.74 20.20 6.74
CA GLY A 468 15.32 20.89 7.89
C GLY A 468 14.78 20.45 9.25
N VAL A 469 13.68 19.69 9.29
CA VAL A 469 13.00 19.34 10.54
C VAL A 469 13.78 18.26 11.28
N GLN A 470 14.01 18.49 12.58
CA GLN A 470 14.69 17.56 13.48
C GLN A 470 13.83 17.23 14.70
N SER A 471 14.11 16.08 15.31
CA SER A 471 13.56 15.74 16.63
C SER A 471 14.25 16.54 17.73
N ALA A 472 13.66 16.57 18.93
CA ALA A 472 14.30 17.13 20.12
C ALA A 472 15.67 16.49 20.45
N LYS A 473 15.94 15.28 19.91
CA LYS A 473 17.22 14.57 20.02
C LYS A 473 18.18 14.88 18.85
N LYS A 474 17.85 15.87 18.01
CA LYS A 474 18.60 16.30 16.83
C LYS A 474 18.78 15.18 15.78
N LEU A 475 17.78 14.30 15.67
CA LEU A 475 17.71 13.33 14.56
C LEU A 475 16.89 13.92 13.42
N PRO A 476 17.30 13.73 12.15
CA PRO A 476 16.44 14.03 11.02
C PRO A 476 15.26 13.04 10.96
N LEU A 477 14.22 13.40 10.22
CA LEU A 477 13.16 12.46 9.85
C LEU A 477 13.75 11.25 9.12
N LEU A 478 13.22 10.06 9.40
CA LEU A 478 13.58 8.85 8.65
C LEU A 478 13.12 8.96 7.18
N HIS A 479 11.91 9.49 6.98
CA HIS A 479 11.36 9.85 5.67
C HIS A 479 10.90 11.30 5.71
N LYS A 480 11.37 12.10 4.75
CA LYS A 480 11.24 13.56 4.78
C LYS A 480 10.13 14.07 3.88
N GLU A 481 9.51 13.16 3.14
CA GLU A 481 8.55 13.45 2.09
C GLU A 481 7.14 13.04 2.53
N ALA A 482 6.19 13.94 2.30
CA ALA A 482 4.78 13.69 2.47
C ALA A 482 4.02 14.17 1.23
N TYR A 483 3.05 13.38 0.77
CA TYR A 483 2.27 13.69 -0.42
C TYR A 483 0.78 13.64 -0.09
N TYR A 484 0.15 14.80 0.08
CA TYR A 484 -1.25 14.89 0.45
C TYR A 484 -2.13 15.13 -0.78
N THR A 485 -3.16 14.31 -1.01
CA THR A 485 -4.16 14.54 -2.08
C THR A 485 -5.33 15.36 -1.54
N LEU A 486 -5.43 16.64 -1.92
CA LEU A 486 -6.42 17.58 -1.38
C LEU A 486 -7.64 17.72 -2.29
N ASN A 487 -8.64 16.84 -2.17
CA ASN A 487 -9.88 16.94 -2.97
C ASN A 487 -10.91 17.90 -2.36
N TYR A 488 -10.96 17.99 -1.04
CA TYR A 488 -11.89 18.77 -0.25
C TYR A 488 -11.13 19.56 0.82
N ILE A 489 -11.49 20.83 0.97
CA ILE A 489 -10.90 21.72 1.99
C ILE A 489 -11.87 21.76 3.19
N PRO A 490 -11.39 21.54 4.43
CA PRO A 490 -12.18 21.68 5.65
C PRO A 490 -12.73 23.10 5.82
N GLU A 491 -13.79 23.25 6.64
CA GLU A 491 -14.41 24.56 6.93
C GLU A 491 -13.71 25.34 8.04
#